data_AF-A0A069QBJ8-F1
#
_entry.id   AF-A0A069QBJ8-F1
#
_cell.length_a   1.000
_cell.length_b   1.000
_cell.length_c   1.000
_cell.angle_alpha   90.00
_cell.angle_beta   90.00
_cell.angle_gamma   90.00
#
_symmetry.space_group_name_H-M   'P 1'
#
loop_
_entity.id
_entity.type
_entity.pdbx_description
1 polymer ?
#
loop_
_entity_poly.entity_id
_entity_poly.type
_entity_poly.pdbx_seq_one_letter_code
_entity_poly.pdbx_strand_id
1 'polypeptide(L)'
;MIPRRSSDITIKTRSDVLPFSGASSRWLQRYAPALLAVALIIAMSISLAWQAAGWLRLQRSPVAVAASPVSHESIRSDPTRLARLFGTSAQDPNAPPPATNLDLVLKGSFVQSDPKLSSAIIQRQGDKPHRYAVGGEISDGVKLHAVYRDRVELQRGGRLESLPFPHRSGGLLASADDITSENDSIEQLQSLQDENAAALRERLDALRQQMEATPIAEPAEEDSSEPTTTPTESD
;
A
#
# COMPACT_ATOMS: atom_id res chain seq x y z
N MET A 1 -53.15 -93.53 -19.06
CA MET A 1 -52.12 -94.34 -18.39
C MET A 1 -50.76 -93.88 -18.92
N ILE A 2 -49.96 -93.27 -18.05
CA ILE A 2 -48.62 -92.72 -18.31
C ILE A 2 -47.60 -93.80 -17.90
N PRO A 3 -46.41 -93.86 -18.52
CA PRO A 3 -45.22 -93.53 -17.73
C PRO A 3 -44.28 -92.53 -18.44
N ARG A 4 -43.81 -91.60 -17.60
CA ARG A 4 -42.74 -90.63 -17.82
C ARG A 4 -41.46 -91.35 -18.25
N ARG A 5 -40.73 -90.78 -19.21
CA ARG A 5 -39.29 -91.01 -19.36
C ARG A 5 -38.56 -89.67 -19.21
N SER A 6 -37.84 -89.57 -18.10
CA SER A 6 -36.87 -88.53 -17.81
C SER A 6 -35.72 -88.65 -18.79
N SER A 7 -35.39 -87.56 -19.47
CA SER A 7 -34.07 -87.37 -20.08
C SER A 7 -33.41 -86.22 -19.34
N ASP A 8 -32.64 -86.58 -18.31
CA ASP A 8 -31.45 -85.86 -17.92
C ASP A 8 -30.56 -85.66 -19.15
N ILE A 9 -29.86 -84.52 -19.21
CA ILE A 9 -28.41 -84.42 -19.47
C ILE A 9 -28.06 -82.95 -19.75
N THR A 10 -27.53 -82.34 -18.68
CA THR A 10 -26.25 -81.62 -18.65
C THR A 10 -26.09 -80.36 -19.50
N ILE A 11 -26.40 -79.25 -18.85
CA ILE A 11 -25.87 -77.90 -19.11
C ILE A 11 -24.33 -77.95 -19.06
N LYS A 12 -23.67 -77.87 -20.22
CA LYS A 12 -22.21 -77.70 -20.32
C LYS A 12 -21.90 -76.20 -20.38
N THR A 13 -21.86 -75.56 -19.23
CA THR A 13 -21.28 -74.23 -19.03
C THR A 13 -19.78 -74.32 -19.31
N ARG A 14 -19.38 -73.94 -20.52
CA ARG A 14 -17.97 -73.70 -20.86
C ARG A 14 -17.58 -72.34 -20.30
N SER A 15 -17.22 -72.32 -19.02
CA SER A 15 -16.41 -71.24 -18.46
C SER A 15 -14.98 -71.45 -18.96
N ASP A 16 -14.62 -70.78 -20.05
CA ASP A 16 -13.22 -70.56 -20.42
C ASP A 16 -12.60 -69.66 -19.35
N VAL A 17 -12.16 -70.27 -18.25
CA VAL A 17 -11.32 -69.65 -17.24
C VAL A 17 -9.90 -69.68 -17.81
N LEU A 18 -9.45 -68.54 -18.32
CA LEU A 18 -8.05 -68.35 -18.68
C LEU A 18 -7.18 -68.64 -17.44
N PRO A 19 -6.22 -69.58 -17.51
CA PRO A 19 -5.22 -69.71 -16.47
C PRO A 19 -4.26 -68.52 -16.59
N PHE A 20 -4.48 -67.48 -15.79
CA PHE A 20 -3.41 -66.52 -15.51
C PHE A 20 -2.34 -67.27 -14.70
N SER A 21 -1.44 -67.88 -15.46
CA SER A 21 -0.29 -68.63 -14.99
C SER A 21 0.55 -67.74 -14.10
N GLY A 22 0.55 -68.05 -12.80
CA GLY A 22 1.36 -67.43 -11.78
C GLY A 22 2.84 -67.79 -11.98
N ALA A 23 3.50 -67.10 -12.90
CA ALA A 23 4.94 -67.20 -13.12
C ALA A 23 5.60 -65.82 -13.04
N SER A 24 5.39 -65.10 -11.94
CA SER A 24 6.14 -63.85 -11.68
C SER A 24 6.22 -63.47 -10.19
N SER A 25 5.99 -64.40 -9.24
CA SER A 25 5.89 -64.05 -7.82
C SER A 25 7.19 -63.50 -7.20
N ARG A 26 8.37 -63.83 -7.74
CA ARG A 26 9.67 -63.36 -7.21
C ARG A 26 10.11 -62.00 -7.72
N TRP A 27 9.72 -61.65 -8.94
CA TRP A 27 9.94 -60.32 -9.50
C TRP A 27 8.94 -59.33 -8.89
N LEU A 28 7.69 -59.77 -8.71
CA LEU A 28 6.62 -59.00 -8.08
C LEU A 28 6.90 -58.69 -6.59
N GLN A 29 7.55 -59.58 -5.84
CA GLN A 29 7.97 -59.29 -4.46
C GLN A 29 9.04 -58.19 -4.37
N ARG A 30 9.89 -58.02 -5.39
CA ARG A 30 10.91 -56.96 -5.39
C ARG A 30 10.32 -55.58 -5.70
N TYR A 31 9.24 -55.54 -6.49
CA TYR A 31 8.48 -54.31 -6.73
C TYR A 31 7.29 -54.14 -5.77
N ALA A 32 6.99 -55.10 -4.91
CA ALA A 32 5.94 -54.97 -3.90
C ALA A 32 6.09 -53.70 -3.02
N PRO A 33 7.29 -53.36 -2.49
CA PRO A 33 7.44 -52.10 -1.76
C PRO A 33 7.35 -50.87 -2.67
N ALA A 34 7.79 -50.96 -3.93
CA ALA A 34 7.68 -49.87 -4.89
C ALA A 34 6.22 -49.62 -5.32
N LEU A 35 5.43 -50.67 -5.54
CA LEU A 35 4.00 -50.60 -5.83
C LEU A 35 3.22 -50.11 -4.62
N LEU A 36 3.60 -50.52 -3.40
CA LEU A 36 3.03 -49.98 -2.16
C LEU A 36 3.34 -48.48 -2.03
N ALA A 37 4.57 -48.06 -2.27
CA ALA A 37 4.96 -46.66 -2.23
C ALA A 37 4.20 -45.82 -3.28
N VAL A 38 4.09 -46.30 -4.52
CA VAL A 38 3.30 -45.64 -5.58
C VAL A 38 1.83 -45.57 -5.20
N ALA A 39 1.25 -46.66 -4.69
CA ALA A 39 -0.13 -46.67 -4.22
C ALA A 39 -0.35 -45.68 -3.06
N LEU A 40 0.61 -45.57 -2.14
CA LEU A 40 0.56 -44.63 -1.01
C LEU A 40 0.66 -43.18 -1.50
N ILE A 41 1.53 -42.89 -2.47
CA ILE A 41 1.64 -41.57 -3.11
C ILE A 41 0.33 -41.19 -3.81
N ILE A 42 -0.27 -42.14 -4.55
CA ILE A 42 -1.57 -41.91 -5.23
C ILE A 42 -2.66 -41.65 -4.19
N ALA A 43 -2.74 -42.46 -3.14
CA ALA A 43 -3.72 -42.28 -2.05
C ALA A 43 -3.53 -40.93 -1.35
N MET A 44 -2.29 -40.52 -1.10
CA MET A 44 -1.98 -39.24 -0.46
C MET A 44 -2.33 -38.06 -1.39
N SER A 45 -2.10 -38.19 -2.69
CA SER A 45 -2.49 -37.19 -3.69
C SER A 45 -4.01 -37.03 -3.77
N ILE A 46 -4.77 -38.13 -3.75
CA ILE A 46 -6.24 -38.12 -3.73
C ILE A 46 -6.77 -37.49 -2.45
N SER A 47 -6.19 -37.84 -1.29
CA SER A 47 -6.54 -37.25 0.00
C SER A 47 -6.31 -35.73 -0.01
N LEU A 48 -5.16 -35.30 -0.52
CA LEU A 48 -4.82 -33.88 -0.62
C LEU A 48 -5.74 -33.13 -1.58
N ALA A 49 -6.12 -33.76 -2.70
CA ALA A 49 -7.10 -33.21 -3.64
C ALA A 49 -8.49 -33.04 -2.98
N TRP A 50 -8.90 -33.99 -2.13
CA TRP A 50 -10.14 -33.90 -1.36
C TRP A 50 -10.10 -32.78 -0.31
N GLN A 51 -9.01 -32.66 0.46
CA GLN A 51 -8.83 -31.59 1.43
C GLN A 51 -8.79 -30.21 0.76
N ALA A 52 -8.07 -30.10 -0.36
CA ALA A 52 -8.01 -28.89 -1.17
C ALA A 52 -9.38 -28.53 -1.76
N ALA A 53 -10.15 -29.51 -2.25
CA ALA A 53 -11.50 -29.28 -2.76
C ALA A 53 -12.47 -28.82 -1.65
N GLY A 54 -12.33 -29.34 -0.43
CA GLY A 54 -13.08 -28.87 0.74
C GLY A 54 -12.79 -27.41 1.03
N TRP A 55 -11.52 -27.03 1.14
CA TRP A 55 -11.11 -25.65 1.41
C TRP A 55 -11.54 -24.68 0.29
N LEU A 56 -11.41 -25.12 -0.96
CA LEU A 56 -11.85 -24.36 -2.12
C LEU A 56 -13.39 -24.23 -2.18
N ARG A 57 -14.16 -25.21 -1.70
CA ARG A 57 -15.62 -25.09 -1.54
C ARG A 57 -16.00 -24.08 -0.47
N LEU A 58 -15.26 -23.98 0.64
CA LEU A 58 -15.52 -22.95 1.66
C LEU A 58 -15.25 -21.54 1.09
N GLN A 59 -14.20 -21.37 0.29
CA GLN A 59 -13.91 -20.09 -0.37
C GLN A 59 -14.86 -19.78 -1.53
N ARG A 60 -15.29 -20.81 -2.27
CA ARG A 60 -16.12 -20.64 -3.46
C ARG A 60 -17.60 -20.70 -3.20
N SER A 61 -18.09 -21.09 -2.03
CA SER A 61 -19.52 -21.28 -1.74
C SER A 61 -20.30 -20.04 -2.19
N PRO A 62 -20.90 -20.05 -3.39
CA PRO A 62 -21.88 -19.05 -3.74
C PRO A 62 -23.08 -19.46 -2.88
N VAL A 63 -23.76 -18.49 -2.28
CA VAL A 63 -25.05 -18.74 -1.65
C VAL A 63 -25.95 -19.37 -2.72
N ALA A 64 -26.08 -20.69 -2.69
CA ALA A 64 -27.06 -21.41 -3.45
C ALA A 64 -28.39 -21.09 -2.78
N VAL A 65 -29.10 -20.10 -3.33
CA VAL A 65 -30.50 -19.85 -2.99
C VAL A 65 -31.29 -21.06 -3.50
N ALA A 66 -31.32 -22.11 -2.70
CA ALA A 66 -32.34 -23.14 -2.79
C ALA A 66 -33.62 -22.52 -2.26
N ALA A 67 -34.45 -22.01 -3.17
CA ALA A 67 -35.82 -21.63 -2.86
C ALA A 67 -36.58 -22.91 -2.47
N SER A 68 -36.81 -23.08 -1.17
CA SER A 68 -37.84 -23.98 -0.65
C SER A 68 -38.62 -23.19 0.40
N PRO A 69 -39.91 -22.91 0.19
CA PRO A 69 -40.69 -22.12 1.11
C PRO A 69 -41.14 -23.02 2.25
N VAL A 70 -40.38 -23.01 3.35
CA VAL A 70 -40.87 -23.46 4.64
C VAL A 70 -40.88 -22.26 5.56
N SER A 71 -42.09 -21.71 5.73
CA SER A 71 -42.42 -20.66 6.68
C SER A 71 -42.21 -21.16 8.10
N HIS A 72 -40.96 -21.13 8.55
CA HIS A 72 -40.65 -21.12 9.97
C HIS A 72 -40.28 -19.69 10.33
N GLU A 73 -41.16 -19.07 11.12
CA GLU A 73 -40.89 -17.87 11.91
C GLU A 73 -39.83 -18.21 12.97
N SER A 74 -38.63 -18.48 12.47
CA SER A 74 -37.43 -18.39 13.27
C SER A 74 -37.21 -16.89 13.45
N ILE A 75 -37.14 -16.45 14.70
CA ILE A 75 -36.40 -15.25 15.06
C ILE A 75 -35.02 -15.48 14.46
N ARG A 76 -34.85 -14.98 13.23
CA ARG A 76 -33.63 -15.09 12.47
C ARG A 76 -32.67 -14.27 13.29
N SER A 77 -31.86 -14.96 14.10
CA SER A 77 -30.64 -14.44 14.67
C SER A 77 -29.82 -13.99 13.47
N ASP A 78 -30.12 -12.79 12.99
CA ASP A 78 -29.50 -12.20 11.85
C ASP A 78 -28.03 -12.10 12.25
N PRO A 79 -27.15 -12.94 11.67
CA PRO A 79 -25.75 -12.93 12.04
C PRO A 79 -25.17 -11.52 11.82
N THR A 80 -25.80 -10.71 10.96
CA THR A 80 -25.52 -9.29 10.75
C THR A 80 -25.86 -8.42 11.98
N ARG A 81 -26.95 -8.69 12.71
CA ARG A 81 -27.29 -7.97 13.96
C ARG A 81 -26.35 -8.35 15.10
N LEU A 82 -26.07 -9.64 15.25
CA LEU A 82 -25.11 -10.11 16.26
C LEU A 82 -23.70 -9.58 15.96
N ALA A 83 -23.28 -9.60 14.70
CA ALA A 83 -21.99 -9.05 14.27
C ALA A 83 -21.89 -7.53 14.56
N ARG A 84 -22.97 -6.74 14.47
CA ARG A 84 -22.98 -5.32 14.89
C ARG A 84 -22.78 -5.13 16.40
N LEU A 85 -23.23 -6.07 17.23
CA LEU A 85 -23.00 -6.02 18.69
C LEU A 85 -21.54 -6.31 19.06
N PHE A 86 -20.82 -7.05 18.21
CA PHE A 86 -19.39 -7.34 18.37
C PHE A 86 -18.49 -6.39 17.56
N GLY A 87 -19.05 -5.30 17.02
CA GLY A 87 -18.27 -4.34 16.24
C GLY A 87 -17.80 -4.90 14.90
N THR A 88 -18.71 -5.50 14.12
CA THR A 88 -18.42 -5.77 12.72
C THR A 88 -18.21 -4.45 12.01
N SER A 89 -16.93 -4.12 11.81
CA SER A 89 -16.51 -3.45 10.61
C SER A 89 -17.03 -4.30 9.46
N ALA A 90 -18.26 -4.02 9.01
CA ALA A 90 -18.49 -3.99 7.58
C ALA A 90 -17.40 -3.02 7.09
N GLN A 91 -16.24 -3.59 6.75
CA GLN A 91 -15.09 -2.86 6.29
C GLN A 91 -15.60 -2.26 4.99
N ASP A 92 -16.09 -1.03 5.10
CA ASP A 92 -16.42 -0.23 3.95
C ASP A 92 -15.18 -0.36 3.04
N PRO A 93 -15.30 -0.94 1.84
CA PRO A 93 -14.16 -1.13 0.97
C PRO A 93 -13.49 0.21 0.62
N ASN A 94 -14.15 1.33 0.94
CA ASN A 94 -13.66 2.68 0.78
C ASN A 94 -13.11 3.31 2.08
N ALA A 95 -13.27 2.67 3.23
CA ALA A 95 -12.68 3.17 4.47
C ALA A 95 -11.16 2.91 4.48
N PRO A 96 -10.34 3.93 4.81
CA PRO A 96 -8.89 3.77 4.89
C PRO A 96 -8.50 2.62 5.84
N PRO A 97 -7.59 1.73 5.42
CA PRO A 97 -7.07 0.70 6.30
C PRO A 97 -6.42 1.30 7.55
N PRO A 98 -6.39 0.57 8.68
CA PRO A 98 -5.71 1.03 9.88
C PRO A 98 -4.24 1.33 9.60
N ALA A 99 -3.71 2.35 10.29
CA ALA A 99 -2.32 2.76 10.16
C ALA A 99 -1.37 1.58 10.49
N THR A 100 -0.28 1.46 9.73
CA THR A 100 0.73 0.43 9.94
C THR A 100 1.57 0.73 11.18
N ASN A 101 1.92 -0.32 11.91
CA ASN A 101 2.87 -0.27 13.04
C ASN A 101 4.27 -0.73 12.62
N LEU A 102 4.57 -0.84 11.32
CA LEU A 102 5.90 -1.20 10.84
C LEU A 102 6.86 -0.01 10.93
N ASP A 103 8.13 -0.27 11.21
CA ASP A 103 9.22 0.74 11.20
C ASP A 103 9.63 1.12 9.77
N LEU A 104 8.65 1.61 9.00
CA LEU A 104 8.76 2.07 7.64
C LEU A 104 8.49 3.57 7.57
N VAL A 105 9.21 4.25 6.70
CA VAL A 105 9.00 5.68 6.44
C VAL A 105 8.74 5.87 4.95
N LEU A 106 7.56 6.41 4.63
CA LEU A 106 7.23 6.80 3.26
C LEU A 106 8.00 8.09 2.91
N LYS A 107 8.92 8.00 1.95
CA LYS A 107 9.72 9.15 1.49
C LYS A 107 9.17 9.78 0.22
N GLY A 108 8.44 9.02 -0.59
CA GLY A 108 7.83 9.53 -1.82
C GLY A 108 6.75 8.61 -2.37
N SER A 109 5.79 9.19 -3.09
CA SER A 109 4.69 8.49 -3.76
C SER A 109 4.58 8.97 -5.20
N PHE A 110 4.53 8.04 -6.15
CA PHE A 110 4.34 8.33 -7.57
C PHE A 110 3.08 7.60 -8.04
N VAL A 111 1.99 8.36 -8.12
CA VAL A 111 0.70 7.87 -8.61
C VAL A 111 0.65 8.08 -10.12
N GLN A 112 0.38 7.01 -10.86
CA GLN A 112 0.24 7.03 -12.32
C GLN A 112 -1.24 6.83 -12.71
N SER A 113 -1.60 7.21 -13.94
CA SER A 113 -2.97 7.05 -14.45
C SER A 113 -3.45 5.60 -14.40
N ASP A 114 -2.55 4.64 -14.64
CA ASP A 114 -2.77 3.23 -14.31
C ASP A 114 -2.27 2.97 -12.87
N PRO A 115 -3.16 2.64 -11.91
CA PRO A 115 -2.77 2.37 -10.53
C PRO A 115 -1.71 1.28 -10.40
N LYS A 116 -1.68 0.29 -11.30
CA LYS A 116 -0.74 -0.84 -11.26
C LYS A 116 0.69 -0.44 -11.60
N LEU A 117 0.88 0.67 -12.30
CA LEU A 117 2.20 1.21 -12.64
C LEU A 117 2.71 2.21 -11.59
N SER A 118 1.90 2.49 -10.57
CA SER A 118 2.29 3.39 -9.48
C SER A 118 3.42 2.79 -8.64
N SER A 119 4.15 3.67 -7.95
CA SER A 119 5.31 3.28 -7.16
C SER A 119 5.52 4.19 -5.96
N ALA A 120 6.22 3.71 -4.95
CA ALA A 120 6.55 4.48 -3.76
C ALA A 120 8.02 4.31 -3.39
N ILE A 121 8.62 5.35 -2.82
CA ILE A 121 9.94 5.27 -2.19
C ILE A 121 9.70 5.09 -0.70
N ILE A 122 10.11 3.93 -0.19
CA ILE A 122 9.93 3.53 1.19
C ILE A 122 11.32 3.25 1.77
N GLN A 123 11.56 3.81 2.95
CA GLN A 123 12.76 3.56 3.73
C GLN A 123 12.41 2.65 4.89
N ARG A 124 13.14 1.54 5.04
CA ARG A 124 13.09 0.72 6.25
C ARG A 124 14.05 1.28 7.29
N GLN A 125 13.75 1.13 8.57
CA GLN A 125 14.66 1.55 9.64
C GLN A 125 16.05 0.93 9.45
N GLY A 126 17.09 1.77 9.44
CA GLY A 126 18.48 1.33 9.24
C GLY A 126 18.91 1.09 7.79
N ASP A 127 17.97 1.05 6.84
CA ASP A 127 18.26 0.85 5.42
C ASP A 127 18.23 2.16 4.62
N LYS A 128 18.80 2.11 3.41
CA LYS A 128 18.62 3.18 2.41
C LYS A 128 17.18 3.18 1.87
N PRO A 129 16.64 4.34 1.46
CA PRO A 129 15.35 4.39 0.76
C PRO A 129 15.40 3.62 -0.56
N HIS A 130 14.37 2.81 -0.82
CA HIS A 130 14.25 2.04 -2.06
C HIS A 130 12.89 2.30 -2.71
N ARG A 131 12.85 2.22 -4.05
CA ARG A 131 11.62 2.37 -4.83
C ARG A 131 10.97 1.02 -5.06
N TYR A 132 9.70 0.91 -4.73
CA TYR A 132 8.88 -0.29 -4.91
C TYR A 132 7.70 0.03 -5.83
N ALA A 133 7.40 -0.87 -6.77
CA ALA A 133 6.20 -0.81 -7.60
C ALA A 133 5.05 -1.54 -6.92
N VAL A 134 3.80 -1.25 -7.31
CA VAL A 134 2.63 -1.98 -6.82
C VAL A 134 2.80 -3.49 -7.08
N GLY A 135 2.52 -4.30 -6.05
CA GLY A 135 2.77 -5.74 -6.00
C GLY A 135 4.18 -6.14 -5.54
N GLY A 136 5.12 -5.19 -5.48
CA GLY A 136 6.50 -5.43 -5.04
C GLY A 136 6.60 -5.73 -3.54
N GLU A 137 7.55 -6.57 -3.18
CA GLU A 137 7.84 -6.95 -1.79
C GLU A 137 8.80 -5.94 -1.16
N ILE A 138 8.43 -5.41 0.01
CA ILE A 138 9.18 -4.37 0.74
C ILE A 138 10.01 -5.02 1.86
N SER A 139 9.42 -5.99 2.55
CA SER A 139 10.02 -6.81 3.61
C SER A 139 9.32 -8.16 3.64
N ASP A 140 9.82 -9.09 4.46
CA ASP A 140 9.29 -10.46 4.55
C ASP A 140 7.77 -10.47 4.76
N GLY A 141 7.04 -10.93 3.73
CA GLY A 141 5.58 -11.02 3.76
C GLY A 141 4.82 -9.69 3.72
N VAL A 142 5.48 -8.57 3.42
CA VAL A 142 4.88 -7.24 3.26
C VAL A 142 5.02 -6.77 1.81
N LYS A 143 3.89 -6.54 1.14
CA LYS A 143 3.84 -6.11 -0.26
C LYS A 143 3.15 -4.75 -0.40
N LEU A 144 3.57 -3.98 -1.40
CA LEU A 144 2.89 -2.74 -1.76
C LEU A 144 1.57 -3.08 -2.47
N HIS A 145 0.43 -2.73 -1.88
CA HIS A 145 -0.89 -3.00 -2.45
C HIS A 145 -1.37 -1.88 -3.36
N ALA A 146 -1.32 -0.64 -2.88
CA ALA A 146 -1.76 0.54 -3.61
C ALA A 146 -0.97 1.77 -3.18
N VAL A 147 -0.90 2.77 -4.06
CA VAL A 147 -0.17 4.03 -3.82
C VAL A 147 -1.14 5.19 -3.99
N TYR A 148 -1.23 6.03 -2.96
CA TYR A 148 -1.99 7.27 -2.96
C TYR A 148 -1.06 8.46 -2.80
N ARG A 149 -1.61 9.67 -2.87
CA ARG A 149 -0.83 10.92 -2.78
C ARG A 149 -0.31 11.22 -1.39
N ASP A 150 -1.02 10.77 -0.37
CA ASP A 150 -0.79 11.10 1.04
C ASP A 150 -0.42 9.85 1.88
N ARG A 151 -0.55 8.67 1.30
CA ARG A 151 -0.29 7.38 1.95
C ARG A 151 -0.02 6.28 0.93
N VAL A 152 0.49 5.16 1.40
CA VAL A 152 0.53 3.90 0.65
C VAL A 152 -0.20 2.82 1.43
N GLU A 153 -0.78 1.86 0.72
CA GLU A 153 -1.37 0.68 1.32
C GLU A 153 -0.42 -0.49 1.19
N LEU A 154 -0.22 -1.18 2.30
CA LEU A 154 0.63 -2.34 2.43
C LEU A 154 -0.24 -3.56 2.72
N GLN A 155 0.11 -4.70 2.13
CA GLN A 155 -0.50 -5.98 2.45
C GLN A 155 0.48 -6.81 3.26
N ARG A 156 0.11 -7.18 4.49
CA ARG A 156 0.89 -8.06 5.38
C ARG A 156 0.04 -9.25 5.81
N GLY A 157 0.47 -10.46 5.45
CA GLY A 157 -0.25 -11.70 5.85
C GLY A 157 -1.73 -11.72 5.45
N GLY A 158 -2.09 -11.07 4.33
CA GLY A 158 -3.48 -10.95 3.87
C GLY A 158 -4.28 -9.77 4.44
N ARG A 159 -3.71 -8.98 5.36
CA ARG A 159 -4.34 -7.76 5.91
C ARG A 159 -3.80 -6.50 5.23
N LEU A 160 -4.69 -5.56 4.94
CA LEU A 160 -4.31 -4.22 4.45
C LEU A 160 -4.01 -3.27 5.62
N GLU A 161 -2.94 -2.51 5.49
CA GLU A 161 -2.51 -1.46 6.41
C GLU A 161 -2.12 -0.21 5.63
N SER A 162 -2.28 0.97 6.22
CA SER A 162 -1.90 2.24 5.58
C SER A 162 -0.63 2.82 6.18
N LEU A 163 0.32 3.22 5.34
CA LEU A 163 1.53 3.95 5.73
C LEU A 163 1.42 5.39 5.23
N PRO A 164 1.06 6.35 6.09
CA PRO A 164 0.99 7.76 5.72
C PRO A 164 2.40 8.35 5.55
N PHE A 165 2.48 9.52 4.93
CA PHE A 165 3.71 10.31 4.99
C PHE A 165 4.06 10.67 6.45
N PRO A 166 5.35 10.70 6.82
CA PRO A 166 5.75 11.19 8.11
C PRO A 166 5.31 12.65 8.25
N HIS A 167 4.34 12.89 9.12
CA HIS A 167 4.01 14.24 9.55
C HIS A 167 5.24 14.76 10.31
N ARG A 168 5.80 15.89 9.86
CA ARG A 168 6.75 16.64 10.69
C ARG A 168 5.96 17.17 11.88
N SER A 169 5.93 16.41 12.96
CA SER A 169 5.57 16.89 14.30
C SER A 169 6.68 17.82 14.79
N GLY A 170 6.88 18.92 14.07
CA GLY A 170 7.92 19.90 14.31
C GLY A 170 7.29 21.27 14.14
N GLY A 171 6.78 21.79 15.26
CA GLY A 171 6.44 23.21 15.39
C GLY A 171 4.96 23.56 15.39
N LEU A 172 4.08 22.86 16.12
CA LEU A 172 2.79 23.43 16.60
C LEU A 172 2.38 22.87 17.98
N LEU A 173 3.31 22.29 18.74
CA LEU A 173 3.25 22.36 20.19
C LEU A 173 3.97 23.64 20.61
N ALA A 174 3.48 24.78 20.09
CA ALA A 174 3.61 26.01 20.84
C ALA A 174 2.81 25.75 22.12
N SER A 175 3.53 25.59 23.21
CA SER A 175 2.98 25.60 24.55
C SER A 175 1.93 26.69 24.63
N ALA A 176 0.83 26.48 25.34
CA ALA A 176 -0.15 27.53 25.60
C ALA A 176 0.40 28.73 26.41
N ASP A 177 1.72 28.84 26.55
CA ASP A 177 2.50 30.00 27.03
C ASP A 177 2.93 30.96 25.88
N ASP A 178 2.77 30.58 24.61
CA ASP A 178 3.26 31.33 23.44
C ASP A 178 2.32 32.47 22.95
N ILE A 179 1.32 32.85 23.75
CA ILE A 179 0.54 34.08 23.47
C ILE A 179 1.24 35.31 24.07
N THR A 180 2.14 35.12 25.04
CA THR A 180 2.93 36.22 25.63
C THR A 180 4.13 36.59 24.74
N SER A 181 4.80 35.61 24.12
CA SER A 181 5.98 35.87 23.26
C SER A 181 5.64 36.51 21.91
N GLU A 182 4.44 36.33 21.36
CA GLU A 182 4.02 37.10 20.18
C GLU A 182 3.85 38.59 20.50
N ASN A 183 3.34 38.94 21.68
CA ASN A 183 3.23 40.35 22.09
C ASN A 183 4.62 40.98 22.33
N ASP A 184 5.55 40.27 22.97
CA ASP A 184 6.93 40.74 23.14
C ASP A 184 7.63 40.91 21.78
N SER A 185 7.38 40.00 20.83
CA SER A 185 7.94 40.08 19.48
C SER A 185 7.38 41.27 18.69
N ILE A 186 6.09 41.57 18.86
CA ILE A 186 5.43 42.72 18.23
C ILE A 186 5.95 44.05 18.84
N GLU A 187 6.11 44.14 20.16
CA GLU A 187 6.71 45.33 20.81
C GLU A 187 8.18 45.52 20.41
N GLN A 188 8.95 44.43 20.29
CA GLN A 188 10.33 44.49 19.85
C GLN A 188 10.45 44.92 18.39
N LEU A 189 9.56 44.48 17.50
CA LEU A 189 9.51 44.97 16.12
C LEU A 189 9.11 46.45 16.05
N GLN A 190 8.15 46.90 16.87
CA GLN A 190 7.73 48.29 16.92
C GLN A 190 8.86 49.22 17.40
N SER A 191 9.57 48.85 18.47
CA SER A 191 10.72 49.63 18.96
C SER A 191 11.84 49.76 17.93
N LEU A 192 12.16 48.68 17.20
CA LEU A 192 13.13 48.72 16.10
C LEU A 192 12.65 49.59 14.93
N GLN A 193 11.35 49.60 14.64
CA GLN A 193 10.76 50.43 13.61
C GLN A 193 10.86 51.92 13.98
N ASP A 194 10.58 52.26 15.23
CA ASP A 194 10.67 53.63 15.76
C ASP A 194 12.11 54.14 15.79
N GLU A 195 13.06 53.29 16.20
CA GLU A 195 14.50 53.60 16.20
C GLU A 195 14.99 53.88 14.77
N ASN A 196 14.62 53.02 13.81
CA ASN A 196 14.94 53.25 12.40
C ASN A 196 14.30 54.52 11.84
N ALA A 197 13.06 54.84 12.24
CA ALA A 197 12.36 56.04 11.79
C ALA A 197 13.02 57.32 12.30
N ALA A 198 13.56 57.30 13.53
CA ALA A 198 14.34 58.40 14.09
C ALA A 198 15.67 58.58 13.33
N ALA A 199 16.40 57.49 13.10
CA ALA A 199 17.66 57.52 12.34
C ALA A 199 17.47 58.00 10.89
N LEU A 200 16.35 57.63 10.25
CA LEU A 200 16.04 58.09 8.89
C LEU A 200 15.81 59.60 8.84
N ARG A 201 15.18 60.18 9.87
CA ARG A 201 14.94 61.62 9.99
C ARG A 201 16.24 62.40 10.12
N GLU A 202 17.13 61.94 10.98
CA GLU A 202 18.46 62.53 11.14
C GLU A 202 19.25 62.49 9.83
N ARG A 203 19.15 61.37 9.08
CA ARG A 203 19.77 61.24 7.76
C ARG A 203 19.17 62.21 6.74
N LEU A 204 17.86 62.44 6.77
CA LEU A 204 17.21 63.40 5.88
C LEU A 204 17.61 64.85 6.20
N ASP A 205 17.77 65.20 7.48
CA ASP A 205 18.22 66.53 7.88
C ASP A 205 19.68 66.79 7.48
N ALA A 206 20.55 65.79 7.62
CA ALA A 206 21.93 65.87 7.12
C ALA A 206 21.99 66.07 5.60
N LEU A 207 21.12 65.39 4.86
CA LEU A 207 21.00 65.53 3.40
C LEU A 207 20.50 66.92 3.00
N ARG A 208 19.56 67.47 3.77
CA ARG A 208 19.06 68.83 3.59
C ARG A 208 20.16 69.87 3.80
N GLN A 209 20.97 69.72 4.85
CA GLN A 209 22.12 70.60 5.11
C GLN A 209 23.17 70.52 3.99
N GLN A 210 23.39 69.33 3.42
CA GLN A 210 24.33 69.14 2.31
C GLN A 210 23.85 69.86 1.03
N MET A 211 22.55 69.83 0.74
CA MET A 211 21.99 70.56 -0.39
C MET A 211 21.95 72.08 -0.14
N GLU A 212 21.76 72.53 1.10
CA GLU A 212 21.71 73.95 1.44
C GLU A 212 23.11 74.59 1.54
N ALA A 213 24.14 73.83 1.92
CA ALA A 213 25.54 74.27 1.92
C ALA A 213 26.17 74.28 0.51
N THR A 214 25.47 73.78 -0.51
CA THR A 214 25.86 73.92 -1.91
C THR A 214 25.00 75.03 -2.52
N PRO A 215 25.37 76.31 -2.39
CA PRO A 215 24.61 77.37 -3.02
C PRO A 215 24.59 77.11 -4.53
N ILE A 216 23.39 77.01 -5.08
CA ILE A 216 23.14 77.03 -6.52
C ILE A 216 23.59 78.42 -6.99
N ALA A 217 24.85 78.53 -7.40
CA ALA A 217 25.27 79.61 -8.27
C ALA A 217 24.71 79.30 -9.67
N GLU A 218 23.49 79.77 -9.91
CA GLU A 218 22.91 79.87 -11.25
C GLU A 218 23.50 81.11 -11.98
N PRO A 219 23.34 81.21 -13.31
CA PRO A 219 24.41 81.09 -14.31
C PRO A 219 24.78 82.45 -14.93
N ALA A 220 26.05 82.65 -15.28
CA ALA A 220 26.44 83.75 -16.16
C ALA A 220 27.74 83.43 -16.92
N GLU A 221 27.55 83.22 -18.23
CA GLU A 221 28.43 83.60 -19.33
C GLU A 221 29.68 82.74 -19.63
N GLU A 222 29.51 81.96 -20.71
CA GLU A 222 30.38 81.90 -21.89
C GLU A 222 31.87 82.17 -21.68
N ASP A 223 32.69 81.12 -21.76
CA ASP A 223 33.82 81.20 -22.67
C ASP A 223 34.04 79.85 -23.37
N SER A 224 34.14 79.99 -24.68
CA SER A 224 34.25 78.97 -25.69
C SER A 224 35.64 78.35 -25.64
N SER A 225 35.76 77.05 -25.38
CA SER A 225 36.73 76.19 -26.10
C SER A 225 36.52 74.70 -25.78
N GLU A 226 35.80 74.01 -26.67
CA GLU A 226 36.23 72.67 -27.11
C GLU A 226 37.68 72.78 -27.66
N PRO A 227 38.54 71.76 -27.52
CA PRO A 227 38.32 70.55 -28.32
C PRO A 227 38.72 69.22 -27.64
N THR A 228 38.05 68.15 -28.10
CA THR A 228 38.67 66.89 -28.60
C THR A 228 39.76 66.26 -27.70
N THR A 229 39.55 65.06 -27.14
CA THR A 229 39.87 63.80 -27.84
C THR A 229 39.05 62.59 -27.35
N THR A 230 38.28 62.00 -28.27
CA THR A 230 38.06 60.54 -28.42
C THR A 230 39.36 59.87 -28.93
N PRO A 231 39.48 58.52 -29.07
CA PRO A 231 38.68 57.39 -28.57
C PRO A 231 39.58 56.21 -28.07
N THR A 232 39.02 54.98 -28.03
CA THR A 232 39.70 53.68 -28.27
C THR A 232 39.94 52.85 -27.01
N GLU A 233 39.06 51.92 -26.62
CA GLU A 233 38.88 50.57 -27.22
C GLU A 233 40.19 49.77 -27.26
N SER A 234 40.33 48.77 -26.39
CA SER A 234 41.19 47.62 -26.63
C SER A 234 40.69 46.45 -25.80
N ASP A 235 40.35 45.40 -26.56
CA ASP A 235 40.13 43.98 -26.25
C ASP A 235 40.38 43.48 -24.82
#